data_AF-A0A2M9IL23-F1
#
_entry.id   AF-A0A2M9IL23-F1
#
_cell.length_a   1.000
_cell.length_b   1.000
_cell.length_c   1.000
_cell.angle_alpha   90.00
_cell.angle_beta   90.00
_cell.angle_gamma   90.00
#
_symmetry.space_group_name_H-M   'P 1'
#
loop_
_entity.id
_entity.type
_entity.pdbx_description
1 polymer ?
#
loop_
_entity_poly.entity_id
_entity_poly.type
_entity_poly.pdbx_seq_one_letter_code
_entity_poly.pdbx_strand_id
1 'polypeptide(L)'
;MQRIDRFCTRVYLGLREHQLAPQDVVELACGLLDWGHSWEAVREVVERDPAQVPASEMADLARRILEKTGFDPGFDLAPERLAVLRQALRVVARDLPTAGIDGEPRLVLLEEFTPVSAGIELSDGRLLVGDGGLHACAGDTPAGAVTAVADLIQDDLMKQTWQVWPVCSDHRLGLHAATHQGAAVWWCAGGDEHAAALIGELAHHRRSVH
;
A
#
# COMPACT_ATOMS: atom_id res chain seq x y z
N MET A 1 -18.81 12.24 -3.93
CA MET A 1 -18.13 11.04 -3.39
C MET A 1 -19.04 9.81 -3.35
N GLN A 2 -20.00 9.70 -2.42
CA GLN A 2 -20.74 8.44 -2.15
C GLN A 2 -21.30 7.68 -3.37
N ARG A 3 -21.72 8.40 -4.43
CA ARG A 3 -22.22 7.78 -5.67
C ARG A 3 -21.11 7.15 -6.51
N ILE A 4 -19.95 7.81 -6.61
CA ILE A 4 -18.76 7.30 -7.32
C ILE A 4 -18.20 6.09 -6.57
N ASP A 5 -18.11 6.17 -5.23
CA ASP A 5 -17.61 5.06 -4.41
C ASP A 5 -18.44 3.79 -4.62
N ARG A 6 -19.77 3.91 -4.68
CA ARG A 6 -20.66 2.78 -4.98
C ARG A 6 -20.41 2.18 -6.37
N PHE A 7 -20.12 3.00 -7.38
CA PHE A 7 -19.78 2.51 -8.72
C PHE A 7 -18.41 1.84 -8.72
N CYS A 8 -17.41 2.42 -8.05
CA CYS A 8 -16.11 1.80 -7.87
C CYS A 8 -16.22 0.43 -7.19
N THR A 9 -17.02 0.30 -6.12
CA THR A 9 -17.26 -0.97 -5.43
C THR A 9 -17.85 -2.03 -6.35
N ARG A 10 -18.86 -1.69 -7.16
CA ARG A 10 -19.46 -2.64 -8.12
C ARG A 10 -18.46 -3.10 -9.17
N VAL A 11 -17.74 -2.15 -9.77
CA VAL A 11 -16.71 -2.45 -10.78
C VAL A 11 -15.59 -3.31 -10.18
N TYR A 12 -15.15 -3.00 -8.95
CA TYR A 12 -14.15 -3.78 -8.23
C TYR A 12 -14.62 -5.23 -7.98
N LEU A 13 -15.85 -5.42 -7.48
CA LEU A 13 -16.41 -6.76 -7.25
C LEU A 13 -16.54 -7.54 -8.57
N GLY A 14 -17.04 -6.90 -9.63
CA GLY A 14 -17.14 -7.52 -10.95
C GLY A 14 -15.79 -7.95 -11.53
N LEU A 15 -14.74 -7.13 -11.34
CA LEU A 15 -13.38 -7.48 -11.71
C LEU A 15 -12.84 -8.68 -10.91
N ARG A 16 -13.06 -8.67 -9.59
CA ARG A 16 -12.60 -9.70 -8.67
C ARG A 16 -13.26 -11.05 -8.94
N GLU A 17 -14.54 -11.06 -9.24
CA GLU A 17 -15.34 -12.26 -9.47
C GLU A 17 -15.28 -12.76 -10.92
N HIS A 18 -14.54 -12.06 -11.78
CA HIS A 18 -14.52 -12.30 -13.23
C HIS A 18 -15.92 -12.23 -13.88
N GLN A 19 -16.79 -11.38 -13.33
CA GLN A 19 -18.19 -11.18 -13.74
C GLN A 19 -18.47 -9.69 -14.00
N LEU A 20 -17.48 -8.97 -14.53
CA LEU A 20 -17.62 -7.54 -14.79
C LEU A 20 -18.68 -7.26 -15.86
N ALA A 21 -19.76 -6.59 -15.46
CA ALA A 21 -20.75 -6.08 -16.39
C ALA A 21 -20.23 -4.80 -17.08
N PRO A 22 -20.20 -4.72 -18.42
CA PRO A 22 -19.79 -3.51 -19.14
C PRO A 22 -20.60 -2.27 -18.73
N GLN A 23 -21.88 -2.44 -18.39
CA GLN A 23 -22.75 -1.36 -17.94
C GLN A 23 -22.25 -0.70 -16.64
N ASP A 24 -21.68 -1.48 -15.72
CA ASP A 24 -21.15 -0.96 -14.45
C ASP A 24 -19.94 -0.04 -14.69
N VAL A 25 -19.11 -0.39 -15.68
CA VAL A 25 -17.96 0.43 -16.09
C VAL A 25 -18.42 1.71 -16.77
N VAL A 26 -19.44 1.64 -17.63
CA VAL A 26 -20.04 2.82 -18.28
C VAL A 26 -20.69 3.75 -17.27
N GLU A 27 -21.44 3.22 -16.29
CA GLU A 27 -22.02 4.03 -15.22
C GLU A 27 -20.96 4.75 -14.39
N LEU A 28 -19.86 4.07 -14.06
CA LEU A 28 -18.71 4.69 -13.40
C LEU A 28 -18.10 5.80 -14.27
N ALA A 29 -17.83 5.52 -15.54
CA ALA A 29 -17.21 6.47 -16.47
C ALA A 29 -18.08 7.72 -16.69
N CYS A 30 -19.38 7.56 -16.90
CA CYS A 30 -20.33 8.67 -16.97
C CYS A 30 -20.35 9.48 -15.67
N GLY A 31 -20.40 8.80 -14.52
CA GLY A 31 -20.34 9.47 -13.22
C GLY A 31 -19.06 10.27 -13.01
N LEU A 32 -17.92 9.79 -13.53
CA LEU A 32 -16.64 10.50 -13.48
C LEU A 32 -16.63 11.71 -14.42
N LEU A 33 -17.16 11.60 -15.64
CA LEU A 33 -17.31 12.73 -16.57
C LEU A 33 -18.20 13.84 -16.00
N ASP A 34 -19.31 13.48 -15.36
CA ASP A 34 -20.22 14.43 -14.70
C ASP A 34 -19.49 15.25 -13.61
N TRP A 35 -18.44 14.68 -13.02
CA TRP A 35 -17.58 15.32 -12.02
C TRP A 35 -16.33 15.98 -12.62
N GLY A 36 -16.21 16.03 -13.94
CA GLY A 36 -15.12 16.68 -14.67
C GLY A 36 -13.87 15.80 -14.88
N HIS A 37 -13.89 14.53 -14.48
CA HIS A 37 -12.79 13.60 -14.73
C HIS A 37 -12.87 13.06 -16.15
N SER A 38 -11.96 13.50 -17.02
CA SER A 38 -11.95 13.15 -18.44
C SER A 38 -10.65 12.44 -18.86
N TRP A 39 -10.22 11.46 -18.05
CA TRP A 39 -9.06 10.63 -18.37
C TRP A 39 -9.31 9.80 -19.64
N GLU A 40 -8.25 9.38 -20.32
CA GLU A 40 -8.31 8.61 -21.57
C GLU A 40 -9.23 7.38 -21.44
N ALA A 41 -9.03 6.55 -20.41
CA ALA A 41 -9.85 5.36 -20.17
C ALA A 41 -11.34 5.68 -19.94
N VAL A 42 -11.65 6.83 -19.32
CA VAL A 42 -13.04 7.26 -19.10
C VAL A 42 -13.70 7.65 -20.43
N ARG A 43 -12.99 8.40 -21.29
CA ARG A 43 -13.49 8.77 -22.62
C ARG A 43 -13.68 7.55 -23.50
N GLU A 44 -12.72 6.64 -23.50
CA GLU A 44 -12.76 5.42 -24.30
C GLU A 44 -13.97 4.54 -23.95
N VAL A 45 -14.31 4.39 -22.66
CA VAL A 45 -15.50 3.64 -22.22
C VAL A 45 -16.80 4.31 -22.69
N VAL A 46 -16.86 5.63 -22.69
CA VAL A 46 -18.08 6.41 -22.99
C VAL A 46 -18.31 6.56 -24.49
N GLU A 47 -17.24 6.62 -25.29
CA GLU A 47 -17.29 6.82 -26.74
C GLU A 47 -17.57 5.51 -27.52
N ARG A 48 -17.32 4.35 -26.92
CA ARG A 48 -17.48 3.04 -27.56
C ARG A 48 -18.80 2.38 -27.19
N ASP A 49 -19.34 1.58 -28.11
CA ASP A 49 -20.46 0.69 -27.79
C ASP A 49 -19.97 -0.44 -26.86
N PRO A 50 -20.44 -0.53 -25.60
CA PRO A 50 -19.98 -1.53 -24.64
C PRO A 50 -20.25 -2.98 -25.11
N ALA A 51 -21.23 -3.20 -25.99
CA ALA A 51 -21.50 -4.53 -26.56
C ALA A 51 -20.42 -4.99 -27.56
N GLN A 52 -19.60 -4.06 -28.06
CA GLN A 52 -18.53 -4.33 -29.03
C GLN A 52 -17.13 -4.37 -28.39
N VAL A 53 -17.01 -4.12 -27.08
CA VAL A 53 -15.74 -4.16 -26.36
C VAL A 53 -15.51 -5.58 -25.81
N PRO A 54 -14.41 -6.27 -26.18
CA PRO A 54 -14.02 -7.54 -25.56
C PRO A 54 -13.94 -7.45 -24.03
N ALA A 55 -14.37 -8.51 -23.35
CA ALA A 55 -14.41 -8.54 -21.88
C ALA A 55 -13.05 -8.28 -21.22
N SER A 56 -11.95 -8.77 -21.80
CA SER A 56 -10.59 -8.51 -21.32
C SER A 56 -10.21 -7.04 -21.42
N GLU A 57 -10.55 -6.40 -22.54
CA GLU A 57 -10.30 -4.98 -22.77
C GLU A 57 -11.15 -4.10 -21.84
N MET A 58 -12.41 -4.46 -21.63
CA MET A 58 -13.28 -3.80 -20.66
C MET A 58 -12.74 -3.93 -19.23
N ALA A 59 -12.20 -5.09 -18.86
CA ALA A 59 -11.56 -5.29 -17.57
C ALA A 59 -10.30 -4.42 -17.41
N ASP A 60 -9.49 -4.28 -18.46
CA ASP A 60 -8.30 -3.42 -18.44
C ASP A 60 -8.68 -1.94 -18.28
N LEU A 61 -9.72 -1.48 -19.00
CA LEU A 61 -10.28 -0.13 -18.84
C LEU A 61 -10.77 0.12 -17.42
N ALA A 62 -11.54 -0.82 -16.87
CA ALA A 62 -12.05 -0.75 -15.51
C ALA A 62 -10.92 -0.65 -14.47
N ARG A 63 -9.86 -1.45 -14.60
CA ARG A 63 -8.68 -1.38 -13.71
C ARG A 63 -8.00 -0.02 -13.77
N ARG A 64 -7.76 0.50 -14.99
CA ARG A 64 -7.17 1.84 -15.18
C ARG A 64 -8.02 2.94 -14.56
N ILE A 65 -9.34 2.85 -14.67
CA ILE A 65 -10.26 3.82 -14.06
C ILE A 65 -10.17 3.74 -12.53
N LEU A 66 -10.28 2.56 -11.93
CA LEU A 66 -10.19 2.39 -10.48
C LEU A 66 -8.84 2.86 -9.90
N GLU A 67 -7.74 2.59 -10.60
CA GLU A 67 -6.42 3.08 -10.20
C GLU A 67 -6.39 4.61 -10.16
N LYS A 68 -6.95 5.28 -11.18
CA LYS A 68 -6.99 6.74 -11.26
C LYS A 68 -7.95 7.40 -10.25
N THR A 69 -8.99 6.70 -9.81
CA THR A 69 -9.86 7.20 -8.74
C THR A 69 -9.22 7.13 -7.36
N GLY A 70 -8.10 6.39 -7.21
CA GLY A 70 -7.52 6.11 -5.90
C GLY A 70 -8.44 5.25 -5.03
N PHE A 71 -9.29 4.42 -5.66
CA PHE A 71 -10.24 3.60 -4.92
C PHE A 71 -9.52 2.57 -4.05
N ASP A 72 -9.75 2.65 -2.75
CA ASP A 72 -9.37 1.61 -1.79
C ASP A 72 -10.60 0.75 -1.46
N PRO A 73 -10.59 -0.56 -1.78
CA PRO A 73 -11.69 -1.46 -1.45
C PRO A 73 -11.88 -1.68 0.07
N GLY A 74 -10.88 -1.32 0.89
CA GLY A 74 -10.87 -1.63 2.32
C GLY A 74 -10.77 -3.13 2.59
N PHE A 75 -10.66 -3.49 3.88
CA PHE A 75 -10.46 -4.88 4.28
C PHE A 75 -11.73 -5.75 4.17
N ASP A 76 -12.92 -5.15 4.15
CA ASP A 76 -14.18 -5.88 3.99
C ASP A 76 -14.31 -6.52 2.60
N LEU A 77 -13.92 -5.77 1.56
CA LEU A 77 -13.97 -6.24 0.17
C LEU A 77 -12.67 -6.94 -0.27
N ALA A 78 -11.57 -6.76 0.47
CA ALA A 78 -10.27 -7.34 0.17
C ALA A 78 -9.57 -7.94 1.42
N PRO A 79 -10.21 -8.91 2.11
CA PRO A 79 -9.69 -9.43 3.39
C PRO A 79 -8.34 -10.15 3.26
N GLU A 80 -8.02 -10.69 2.09
CA GLU A 80 -6.71 -11.29 1.81
C GLU A 80 -5.55 -10.28 1.89
N ARG A 81 -5.81 -8.99 1.60
CA ARG A 81 -4.77 -7.94 1.71
C ARG A 81 -4.34 -7.74 3.16
N LEU A 82 -5.24 -7.95 4.12
CA LEU A 82 -4.89 -7.95 5.55
C LEU A 82 -3.91 -9.08 5.89
N ALA A 83 -4.05 -10.25 5.28
CA ALA A 83 -3.11 -11.36 5.46
C ALA A 83 -1.73 -11.05 4.88
N VAL A 84 -1.68 -10.36 3.73
CA VAL A 84 -0.43 -9.86 3.13
C VAL A 84 0.26 -8.86 4.06
N LEU A 85 -0.48 -7.90 4.63
CA LEU A 85 0.07 -6.93 5.58
C LEU A 85 0.59 -7.61 6.87
N ARG A 86 -0.10 -8.64 7.38
CA ARG A 86 0.41 -9.44 8.52
C ARG A 86 1.70 -10.18 8.18
N GLN A 87 1.84 -10.68 6.95
CA GLN A 87 3.10 -11.29 6.51
C GLN A 87 4.21 -10.24 6.39
N ALA A 88 3.90 -9.07 5.83
CA ALA A 88 4.83 -7.95 5.75
C ALA A 88 5.32 -7.50 7.12
N LEU A 89 4.42 -7.37 8.11
CA LEU A 89 4.78 -7.03 9.48
C LEU A 89 5.79 -8.00 10.10
N ARG A 90 5.65 -9.31 9.85
CA ARG A 90 6.63 -10.31 10.32
C ARG A 90 8.01 -10.16 9.69
N VAL A 91 8.09 -9.61 8.47
CA VAL A 91 9.37 -9.29 7.82
C VAL A 91 9.99 -8.07 8.49
N VAL A 92 9.25 -6.95 8.57
CA VAL A 92 9.75 -5.70 9.14
C VAL A 92 10.10 -5.84 10.63
N ALA A 93 9.34 -6.65 11.38
CA ALA A 93 9.58 -6.91 12.79
C ALA A 93 10.99 -7.45 13.10
N ARG A 94 11.67 -8.07 12.13
CA ARG A 94 13.05 -8.55 12.30
C ARG A 94 14.07 -7.41 12.44
N ASP A 95 13.74 -6.21 11.96
CA ASP A 95 14.61 -5.03 12.06
C ASP A 95 14.36 -4.22 13.34
N LEU A 96 13.21 -4.38 13.99
CA LEU A 96 12.83 -3.65 15.21
C LEU A 96 13.85 -3.77 16.37
N PRO A 97 14.52 -4.92 16.61
CA PRO A 97 15.57 -5.00 17.62
C PRO A 97 16.73 -4.02 17.40
N THR A 98 16.98 -3.58 16.16
CA THR A 98 18.00 -2.56 15.87
C THR A 98 17.60 -1.16 16.36
N ALA A 99 16.32 -0.92 16.60
CA ALA A 99 15.75 0.25 17.27
C ALA A 99 15.60 0.07 18.79
N GLY A 100 16.02 -1.08 19.35
CA GLY A 100 15.80 -1.42 20.76
C GLY A 100 14.36 -1.81 21.09
N ILE A 101 13.60 -2.26 20.10
CA ILE A 101 12.21 -2.71 20.26
C ILE A 101 12.19 -4.24 20.16
N ASP A 102 11.91 -4.89 21.27
CA ASP A 102 11.84 -6.35 21.39
C ASP A 102 10.39 -6.83 21.44
N GLY A 103 10.12 -8.04 20.96
CA GLY A 103 8.77 -8.65 20.98
C GLY A 103 8.04 -8.56 19.65
N GLU A 104 6.93 -9.30 19.55
CA GLU A 104 6.19 -9.42 18.30
C GLU A 104 5.11 -8.33 18.20
N PRO A 105 5.20 -7.41 17.20
CA PRO A 105 4.16 -6.42 16.98
C PRO A 105 2.92 -7.08 16.36
N ARG A 106 1.75 -6.46 16.57
CA ARG A 106 0.47 -6.93 16.04
C ARG A 106 -0.20 -5.88 15.17
N LEU A 107 -0.82 -6.34 14.09
CA LEU A 107 -1.64 -5.48 13.25
C LEU A 107 -3.05 -5.39 13.86
N VAL A 108 -3.56 -4.18 14.05
CA VAL A 108 -4.88 -3.88 14.61
C VAL A 108 -5.72 -3.11 13.61
N LEU A 109 -7.03 -3.37 13.55
CA LEU A 109 -7.95 -2.61 12.69
C LEU A 109 -8.41 -1.34 13.40
N LEU A 110 -8.51 -0.26 12.63
CA LEU A 110 -8.88 1.08 13.07
C LEU A 110 -10.23 1.43 12.43
N GLU A 111 -11.30 1.07 13.14
CA GLU A 111 -12.71 1.19 12.70
C GLU A 111 -13.17 2.65 12.57
N GLU A 112 -12.41 3.60 13.13
CA GLU A 112 -12.68 5.03 13.03
C GLU A 112 -12.37 5.61 11.63
N PHE A 113 -11.64 4.89 10.78
CA PHE A 113 -11.36 5.28 9.40
C PHE A 113 -12.39 4.69 8.43
N THR A 114 -12.62 5.38 7.31
CA THR A 114 -13.49 4.90 6.24
C THR A 114 -12.80 5.09 4.88
N PRO A 115 -12.42 4.00 4.18
CA PRO A 115 -12.49 2.59 4.60
C PRO A 115 -11.67 2.30 5.87
N VAL A 116 -11.95 1.17 6.53
CA VAL A 116 -11.19 0.73 7.72
C VAL A 116 -9.71 0.60 7.37
N SER A 117 -8.86 1.26 8.17
CA SER A 117 -7.40 1.21 8.07
C SER A 117 -6.81 0.26 9.10
N ALA A 118 -5.51 -0.05 8.99
CA ALA A 118 -4.79 -0.86 9.96
C ALA A 118 -3.66 -0.08 10.65
N GLY A 119 -3.56 -0.21 11.97
CA GLY A 119 -2.44 0.25 12.78
C GLY A 119 -1.51 -0.90 13.16
N ILE A 120 -0.39 -0.57 13.80
CA ILE A 120 0.57 -1.53 14.33
C ILE A 120 0.75 -1.26 15.81
N GLU A 121 0.38 -2.21 16.63
CA GLU A 121 0.64 -2.15 18.07
C GLU A 121 1.93 -2.90 18.39
N LEU A 122 2.87 -2.20 19.00
CA LEU A 122 4.11 -2.76 19.50
C LEU A 122 3.88 -3.54 20.80
N SER A 123 4.81 -4.43 21.11
CA SER A 123 4.83 -5.23 22.35
C SER A 123 4.86 -4.39 23.63
N ASP A 124 5.39 -3.17 23.56
CA ASP A 124 5.43 -2.20 24.66
C ASP A 124 4.13 -1.39 24.82
N GLY A 125 3.10 -1.71 24.02
CA GLY A 125 1.77 -1.09 24.06
C GLY A 125 1.64 0.20 23.24
N ARG A 126 2.70 0.67 22.59
CA ARG A 126 2.60 1.82 21.69
C ARG A 126 1.83 1.44 20.42
N LEU A 127 0.89 2.29 20.03
CA LEU A 127 0.15 2.16 18.78
C LEU A 127 0.76 3.09 17.74
N LEU A 128 1.16 2.52 16.62
CA LEU A 128 1.66 3.22 15.44
C LEU A 128 0.53 3.28 14.41
N VAL A 129 0.21 4.48 13.95
CA VAL A 129 -0.88 4.76 13.01
C VAL A 129 -0.38 5.56 11.82
N GLY A 130 0.75 6.26 11.90
CA GLY A 130 1.15 7.22 10.88
C GLY A 130 0.07 8.28 10.67
N ASP A 131 -0.01 8.81 9.45
CA ASP A 131 -0.96 9.87 9.08
C ASP A 131 -2.39 9.37 8.75
N GLY A 132 -2.69 8.08 8.94
CA GLY A 132 -4.03 7.52 8.63
C GLY A 132 -4.15 5.99 8.60
N GLY A 133 -3.12 5.28 9.04
CA GLY A 133 -3.02 3.82 9.03
C GLY A 133 -2.63 3.24 7.67
N LEU A 134 -2.49 1.92 7.64
CA LEU A 134 -2.30 1.12 6.44
C LEU A 134 -3.65 0.87 5.77
N HIS A 135 -3.80 1.44 4.59
CA HIS A 135 -4.90 1.18 3.66
C HIS A 135 -4.85 -0.24 3.10
N ALA A 136 -5.99 -0.78 2.65
CA ALA A 136 -5.99 -2.16 2.15
C ALA A 136 -5.16 -2.29 0.86
N CYS A 137 -5.14 -1.26 0.00
CA CYS A 137 -4.29 -1.19 -1.20
C CYS A 137 -2.78 -1.36 -0.91
N ALA A 138 -2.30 -1.06 0.30
CA ALA A 138 -0.91 -1.36 0.68
C ALA A 138 -0.59 -2.87 0.59
N GLY A 139 -1.60 -3.74 0.68
CA GLY A 139 -1.48 -5.19 0.52
C GLY A 139 -1.55 -5.71 -0.92
N ASP A 140 -1.52 -4.85 -1.95
CA ASP A 140 -1.65 -5.28 -3.36
C ASP A 140 -0.48 -6.15 -3.85
N THR A 141 0.72 -5.92 -3.33
CA THR A 141 1.89 -6.74 -3.64
C THR A 141 2.68 -7.04 -2.38
N PRO A 142 3.38 -8.19 -2.29
CA PRO A 142 4.22 -8.49 -1.13
C PRO A 142 5.31 -7.44 -0.86
N ALA A 143 5.99 -6.94 -1.90
CA ALA A 143 7.04 -5.93 -1.74
C ALA A 143 6.48 -4.55 -1.35
N GLY A 144 5.35 -4.15 -1.95
CA GLY A 144 4.64 -2.93 -1.58
C GLY A 144 4.16 -2.97 -0.13
N ALA A 145 3.63 -4.11 0.32
CA ALA A 145 3.19 -4.31 1.70
C ALA A 145 4.33 -4.19 2.70
N VAL A 146 5.47 -4.83 2.44
CA VAL A 146 6.68 -4.71 3.29
C VAL A 146 7.16 -3.25 3.34
N THR A 147 7.18 -2.57 2.18
CA THR A 147 7.58 -1.16 2.09
C THR A 147 6.65 -0.26 2.90
N ALA A 148 5.33 -0.39 2.74
CA ALA A 148 4.35 0.45 3.43
C ALA A 148 4.35 0.22 4.95
N VAL A 149 4.47 -1.03 5.39
CA VAL A 149 4.59 -1.34 6.83
C VAL A 149 5.87 -0.76 7.42
N ALA A 150 6.99 -0.87 6.69
CA ALA A 150 8.26 -0.33 7.13
C ALA A 150 8.26 1.20 7.19
N ASP A 151 7.65 1.86 6.20
CA ASP A 151 7.50 3.32 6.16
C ASP A 151 6.67 3.82 7.34
N LEU A 152 5.50 3.21 7.62
CA LEU A 152 4.68 3.57 8.78
C LEU A 152 5.44 3.40 10.09
N ILE A 153 6.08 2.24 10.30
CA ILE A 153 6.86 1.98 11.51
C ILE A 153 7.97 3.02 11.66
N GLN A 154 8.72 3.26 10.58
CA GLN A 154 9.82 4.21 10.57
C GLN A 154 9.36 5.61 10.98
N ASP A 155 8.34 6.13 10.30
CA ASP A 155 7.85 7.48 10.50
C ASP A 155 7.39 7.71 11.95
N ASP A 156 6.56 6.81 12.48
CA ASP A 156 6.06 6.94 13.86
C ASP A 156 7.15 6.71 14.91
N LEU A 157 8.08 5.77 14.69
CA LEU A 157 9.20 5.58 15.60
C LEU A 157 10.10 6.81 15.64
N MET A 158 10.41 7.42 14.49
CA MET A 158 11.20 8.65 14.42
C MET A 158 10.50 9.81 15.13
N LYS A 159 9.19 9.98 14.91
CA LYS A 159 8.35 10.99 15.58
C LYS A 159 8.33 10.82 17.10
N GLN A 160 8.19 9.58 17.58
CA GLN A 160 8.05 9.31 19.02
C GLN A 160 9.39 9.30 19.77
N THR A 161 10.44 8.77 19.16
CA THR A 161 11.74 8.60 19.82
C THR A 161 12.69 9.77 19.60
N TRP A 162 12.40 10.63 18.61
CA TRP A 162 13.29 11.70 18.15
C TRP A 162 14.67 11.19 17.70
N GLN A 163 14.74 9.92 17.29
CA GLN A 163 15.95 9.29 16.76
C GLN A 163 15.74 8.91 15.31
N VAL A 164 16.77 9.10 14.49
CA VAL A 164 16.77 8.61 13.10
C VAL A 164 16.88 7.09 13.13
N TRP A 165 15.94 6.41 12.48
CA TRP A 165 15.98 4.96 12.30
C TRP A 165 15.32 4.55 10.98
N PRO A 166 15.87 3.56 10.26
CA PRO A 166 17.21 3.00 10.44
C PRO A 166 18.28 3.93 9.85
N VAL A 167 19.55 3.72 10.23
CA VAL A 167 20.69 4.56 9.79
C VAL A 167 21.64 3.73 8.94
N CYS A 168 22.05 4.28 7.80
CA CYS A 168 23.07 3.70 6.93
C CYS A 168 24.40 3.59 7.66
N SER A 169 25.05 2.42 7.61
CA SER A 169 26.38 2.22 8.19
C SER A 169 27.44 3.11 7.55
N ASP A 170 27.32 3.33 6.24
CA ASP A 170 28.38 3.91 5.42
C ASP A 170 28.31 5.44 5.43
N HIS A 171 27.11 6.00 5.23
CA HIS A 171 26.90 7.45 5.13
C HIS A 171 26.36 8.09 6.40
N ARG A 172 25.94 7.29 7.40
CA ARG A 172 25.35 7.79 8.66
C ARG A 172 24.08 8.65 8.47
N LEU A 173 23.41 8.46 7.33
CA LEU A 173 22.13 9.08 7.00
C LEU A 173 20.96 8.16 7.37
N GLY A 174 19.78 8.74 7.58
CA GLY A 174 18.54 7.97 7.65
C GLY A 174 18.32 7.20 6.35
N LEU A 175 17.96 5.93 6.48
CA LEU A 175 17.48 5.12 5.38
C LEU A 175 15.99 5.40 5.16
N HIS A 176 15.45 5.01 4.02
CA HIS A 176 14.01 5.07 3.74
C HIS A 176 13.52 3.73 3.24
N ALA A 177 12.32 3.32 3.62
CA ALA A 177 11.69 2.16 3.01
C ALA A 177 11.40 2.45 1.53
N ALA A 178 11.84 1.56 0.64
CA ALA A 178 11.60 1.70 -0.80
C ALA A 178 11.42 0.34 -1.46
N THR A 179 10.76 0.33 -2.62
CA THR A 179 10.79 -0.81 -3.52
C THR A 179 11.85 -0.57 -4.61
N HIS A 180 12.83 -1.47 -4.71
CA HIS A 180 13.87 -1.44 -5.73
C HIS A 180 13.94 -2.79 -6.45
N GLN A 181 13.81 -2.79 -7.78
CA GLN A 181 13.82 -4.00 -8.62
C GLN A 181 12.86 -5.11 -8.13
N GLY A 182 11.69 -4.72 -7.58
CA GLY A 182 10.68 -5.63 -7.07
C GLY A 182 10.92 -6.16 -5.65
N ALA A 183 12.00 -5.74 -4.98
CA ALA A 183 12.28 -6.07 -3.58
C ALA A 183 12.09 -4.85 -2.66
N ALA A 184 11.66 -5.08 -1.43
CA ALA A 184 11.58 -4.05 -0.40
C ALA A 184 12.95 -3.87 0.27
N VAL A 185 13.48 -2.66 0.27
CA VAL A 185 14.83 -2.31 0.73
C VAL A 185 14.83 -1.11 1.66
N TRP A 186 15.82 -1.05 2.54
CA TRP A 186 16.23 0.18 3.18
C TRP A 186 17.17 0.94 2.26
N TRP A 187 16.69 2.03 1.68
CA TRP A 187 17.41 2.85 0.70
C TRP A 187 18.18 3.99 1.37
N CYS A 188 19.42 4.19 0.95
CA CYS A 188 20.26 5.31 1.36
C CYS A 188 20.38 6.32 0.22
N ALA A 189 20.05 7.59 0.49
CA ALA A 189 20.23 8.70 -0.45
C ALA A 189 21.64 9.34 -0.42
N GLY A 190 22.62 8.67 0.21
CA GLY A 190 23.99 9.16 0.31
C GLY A 190 24.87 8.70 -0.84
N GLY A 191 25.77 9.57 -1.31
CA GLY A 191 26.73 9.24 -2.38
C GLY A 191 26.00 8.90 -3.69
N ASP A 192 26.24 7.70 -4.20
CA ASP A 192 25.65 7.20 -5.46
C ASP A 192 24.23 6.61 -5.30
N GLU A 193 23.61 6.77 -4.13
CA GLU A 193 22.39 6.09 -3.69
C GLU A 193 22.46 4.55 -3.74
N HIS A 194 22.00 3.87 -2.69
CA HIS A 194 22.08 2.41 -2.67
C HIS A 194 21.05 1.74 -1.77
N ALA A 195 20.73 0.49 -2.06
CA ALA A 195 20.04 -0.40 -1.13
C ALA A 195 21.02 -0.85 -0.04
N ALA A 196 20.88 -0.33 1.17
CA ALA A 196 21.75 -0.67 2.30
C ALA A 196 21.47 -2.09 2.83
N ALA A 197 20.21 -2.52 2.79
CA ALA A 197 19.77 -3.86 3.16
C ALA A 197 18.40 -4.18 2.56
N LEU A 198 18.05 -5.47 2.46
CA LEU A 198 16.65 -5.88 2.37
C LEU A 198 15.93 -5.54 3.69
N ILE A 199 14.66 -5.17 3.61
CA ILE A 199 13.85 -5.00 4.81
C ILE A 199 13.66 -6.37 5.49
N GLY A 200 13.91 -6.43 6.79
CA GLY A 200 13.95 -7.63 7.61
C GLY A 200 15.35 -8.24 7.79
N GLU A 201 16.37 -7.68 7.14
CA GLU A 201 17.75 -8.18 7.16
C GLU A 201 18.76 -7.15 7.70
N LEU A 202 18.30 -6.05 8.32
CA LEU A 202 19.15 -4.94 8.76
C LEU A 202 20.18 -5.37 9.81
N ALA A 203 19.82 -6.32 10.68
CA ALA A 203 20.73 -6.87 11.70
C ALA A 203 21.89 -7.68 11.07
N HIS A 204 21.68 -8.28 9.90
CA HIS A 204 22.67 -9.12 9.22
C HIS A 204 23.70 -8.31 8.42
N HIS A 205 23.40 -7.05 8.10
CA HIS A 205 24.32 -6.12 7.44
C HIS A 205 25.33 -5.44 8.37
N ARG A 206 25.31 -5.72 9.69
CA ARG A 206 26.36 -5.29 10.63
C ARG A 206 27.64 -6.13 10.50
N ARG A 207 28.34 -6.10 9.36
CA ARG A 207 29.77 -6.50 9.18
C ARG A 207 30.34 -5.67 8.02
N SER A 208 31.42 -4.90 8.13
CA SER A 208 32.70 -5.21 8.79
C SER A 208 33.41 -3.93 9.26
N VAL A 209 33.79 -3.85 10.53
CA VAL A 209 34.86 -2.96 11.01
C VAL A 209 35.99 -3.88 11.49
N HIS A 210 37.05 -3.98 10.70
CA HIS A 210 38.38 -4.37 11.11
C HIS A 210 39.34 -3.30 10.60
#